data_AF-C7N0Z6-F1
#
_entry.id   AF-C7N0Z6-F1
#
_cell.length_a   1.000
_cell.length_b   1.000
_cell.length_c   1.000
_cell.angle_alpha   90.00
_cell.angle_beta   90.00
_cell.angle_gamma   90.00
#
_symmetry.space_group_name_H-M   'P 1'
#
loop_
_entity.id
_entity.type
_entity.pdbx_description
1 polymer ?
#
loop_
_entity_poly.entity_id
_entity_poly.type
_entity_poly.pdbx_seq_one_letter_code
_entity_poly.pdbx_strand_id
1 'polypeptide(L)'
;MATARRTAGWRFLLADPEYMEHLVAVFLDGSLVIWRESGQLVFGALFSLKESLYYSDDKAASISRRTVFLHDYMARKRPEIADDPAAACAETGYPPDAYSAMAGIEARDIRKTRDSEEGALR
;
A
#
# COMPACT_ATOMS: atom_id res chain seq x y z
N MET A 1 36.03 -2.73 26.83
CA MET A 1 34.65 -2.65 26.29
C MET A 1 34.67 -3.21 24.88
N ALA A 2 33.85 -4.22 24.57
CA ALA A 2 33.74 -4.75 23.21
C ALA A 2 32.83 -3.83 22.39
N THR A 3 33.38 -3.14 21.40
CA THR A 3 32.63 -2.25 20.51
C THR A 3 32.08 -3.07 19.35
N ALA A 4 30.76 -3.18 19.22
CA ALA A 4 30.13 -3.84 18.08
C ALA A 4 30.47 -3.07 16.79
N ARG A 5 31.13 -3.75 15.85
CA ARG A 5 31.57 -3.15 14.58
C ARG A 5 30.46 -3.35 13.54
N ARG A 6 29.89 -2.26 13.02
CA ARG A 6 28.98 -2.31 11.86
C ARG A 6 29.76 -2.81 10.64
N THR A 7 29.38 -3.96 10.12
CA THR A 7 29.85 -4.47 8.82
C THR A 7 28.87 -4.07 7.73
N ALA A 8 29.39 -3.71 6.56
CA ALA A 8 28.53 -3.49 5.39
C ALA A 8 27.85 -4.83 5.05
N GLY A 9 26.51 -4.80 4.94
CA GLY A 9 25.74 -5.95 4.48
C GLY A 9 26.05 -6.28 3.02
N TRP A 10 25.64 -7.47 2.60
CA TRP A 10 25.77 -7.92 1.22
C TRP A 10 24.74 -7.19 0.34
N ARG A 11 25.18 -6.71 -0.83
CA ARG A 11 24.28 -6.23 -1.89
C ARG A 11 24.31 -7.24 -3.02
N PHE A 12 23.15 -7.78 -3.36
CA PHE A 12 22.97 -8.68 -4.49
C PHE A 12 22.19 -7.97 -5.58
N LEU A 13 22.66 -8.07 -6.82
CA LEU A 13 21.86 -7.73 -7.98
C LEU A 13 20.90 -8.91 -8.22
N LEU A 14 19.62 -8.71 -7.92
CA LEU A 14 18.60 -9.76 -8.08
C LEU A 14 18.03 -9.80 -9.50
N ALA A 15 18.05 -8.67 -10.20
CA ALA A 15 17.55 -8.52 -11.55
C ALA A 15 18.25 -7.34 -12.22
N ASP A 16 18.46 -7.43 -13.53
CA ASP A 16 18.92 -6.28 -14.32
C ASP A 16 17.86 -5.17 -14.32
N PRO A 17 18.27 -3.89 -14.46
CA PRO A 17 17.36 -2.75 -14.46
C PRO A 17 16.22 -2.87 -15.48
N GLU A 18 16.46 -3.50 -16.63
CA GLU A 18 15.44 -3.76 -17.66
C GLU A 18 14.32 -4.68 -17.16
N TYR A 19 14.63 -5.66 -16.32
CA TYR A 19 13.62 -6.57 -15.78
C TYR A 19 12.79 -5.92 -14.67
N MET A 20 13.25 -4.80 -14.10
CA MET A 20 12.49 -4.09 -13.07
C MET A 20 11.16 -3.58 -13.60
N GLU A 21 11.07 -3.21 -14.88
CA GLU A 21 9.81 -2.80 -15.51
C GLU A 21 8.76 -3.94 -15.52
N HIS A 22 9.24 -5.18 -15.59
CA HIS A 22 8.41 -6.38 -15.63
C HIS A 22 8.23 -7.04 -14.26
N LEU A 23 8.87 -6.53 -13.20
CA LEU A 23 8.72 -7.06 -11.85
C LEU A 23 7.27 -6.94 -11.39
N VAL A 24 6.60 -8.07 -11.19
CA VAL A 24 5.20 -8.12 -10.74
C VAL A 24 5.11 -8.21 -9.22
N ALA A 25 5.97 -9.00 -8.58
CA ALA A 25 5.92 -9.26 -7.15
C ALA A 25 7.26 -9.76 -6.62
N VAL A 26 7.50 -9.54 -5.32
CA VAL A 26 8.61 -10.12 -4.56
C VAL A 26 8.03 -10.85 -3.36
N PHE A 27 8.48 -12.08 -3.16
CA PHE A 27 8.15 -12.89 -2.00
C PHE A 27 9.41 -13.09 -1.15
N LEU A 28 9.28 -12.93 0.16
CA LEU A 28 10.31 -13.25 1.14
C LEU A 28 9.75 -14.34 2.06
N ASP A 29 10.40 -15.50 2.10
CA ASP A 29 9.97 -16.66 2.91
C ASP A 29 8.48 -17.00 2.73
N GLY A 30 7.98 -16.92 1.48
CA GLY A 30 6.58 -17.17 1.12
C GLY A 30 5.62 -16.00 1.36
N SER A 31 6.08 -14.89 1.95
CA SER A 31 5.26 -13.69 2.20
C SER A 31 5.41 -12.67 1.08
N LEU A 32 4.31 -12.15 0.54
CA LEU A 32 4.32 -11.08 -0.47
C LEU A 32 4.77 -9.76 0.16
N VAL A 33 5.95 -9.26 -0.22
CA VAL A 33 6.55 -8.05 0.39
C VAL A 33 6.57 -6.84 -0.53
N ILE A 34 6.49 -7.04 -1.84
CA ILE A 34 6.37 -6.00 -2.87
C ILE A 34 5.45 -6.54 -3.96
N TRP A 35 4.55 -5.72 -4.50
CA TRP A 35 3.80 -6.04 -5.71
C TRP A 35 3.67 -4.82 -6.61
N ARG A 36 3.39 -5.04 -7.89
CA ARG A 36 3.11 -3.99 -8.85
C ARG A 36 1.62 -3.68 -8.86
N GLU A 37 1.28 -2.43 -8.58
CA GLU A 37 -0.07 -1.90 -8.67
C GLU A 37 -0.06 -0.71 -9.63
N SER A 38 -0.93 -0.74 -10.64
CA SER A 38 -1.08 0.35 -11.62
C SER A 38 0.27 0.87 -12.18
N GLY A 39 1.19 -0.05 -12.47
CA GLY A 39 2.50 0.26 -13.03
C GLY A 39 3.56 0.74 -12.03
N GLN A 40 3.28 0.73 -10.72
CA GLN A 40 4.22 1.13 -9.67
C GLN A 40 4.47 0.01 -8.67
N LEU A 41 5.65 -0.05 -8.06
CA LEU A 41 5.97 -1.03 -7.02
C LEU A 41 5.51 -0.53 -5.65
N VAL A 42 4.55 -1.23 -5.05
CA VAL A 42 4.06 -0.98 -3.70
C VAL A 42 4.95 -1.70 -2.69
N PHE A 43 5.37 -1.00 -1.63
CA PHE A 43 6.09 -1.62 -0.53
C PHE A 43 5.12 -2.36 0.41
N GLY A 44 4.75 -3.56 -0.02
CA GLY A 44 3.74 -4.39 0.61
C GLY A 44 3.99 -4.79 2.05
N ALA A 45 5.25 -4.94 2.45
CA ALA A 45 5.58 -5.24 3.84
C ALA A 45 5.20 -4.07 4.77
N LEU A 46 5.45 -2.82 4.36
CA LEU A 46 5.03 -1.64 5.11
C LEU A 46 3.50 -1.53 5.14
N PHE A 47 2.84 -1.73 4.00
CA PHE A 47 1.39 -1.75 3.93
C PHE A 47 0.79 -2.77 4.91
N SER A 48 1.27 -4.01 4.88
CA SER A 48 0.80 -5.10 5.75
C SER A 48 1.04 -4.81 7.23
N LEU A 49 2.18 -4.18 7.56
CA LEU A 49 2.45 -3.72 8.91
C LEU A 49 1.42 -2.67 9.36
N LYS A 50 1.19 -1.61 8.56
CA LYS A 50 0.22 -0.57 8.89
C LYS A 50 -1.20 -1.13 8.99
N GLU A 51 -1.55 -2.06 8.12
CA GLU A 51 -2.81 -2.79 8.17
C GLU A 51 -2.97 -3.51 9.51
N SER A 52 -1.99 -4.35 9.90
CA SER A 52 -2.06 -5.09 11.17
C SER A 52 -2.19 -4.19 12.42
N LEU A 53 -1.70 -2.95 12.34
CA LEU A 53 -1.70 -2.00 13.45
C LEU A 53 -2.99 -1.19 13.54
N TYR A 54 -3.60 -0.87 12.40
CA TYR A 54 -4.64 0.17 12.33
C TYR A 54 -5.93 -0.26 11.64
N TYR A 55 -5.91 -1.39 10.95
CA TYR A 55 -7.08 -1.97 10.30
C TYR A 55 -7.51 -3.21 11.08
N SER A 56 -8.55 -3.05 11.91
CA SER A 56 -9.12 -4.15 12.72
C SER A 56 -10.40 -4.75 12.13
N ASP A 57 -10.94 -4.12 11.08
CA ASP A 57 -12.16 -4.57 10.38
C ASP A 57 -11.88 -5.71 9.38
N ASP A 58 -12.96 -6.40 9.04
CA ASP A 58 -13.05 -7.65 8.27
C ASP A 58 -12.01 -7.76 7.13
N LYS A 59 -11.18 -8.82 7.19
CA LYS A 59 -10.22 -9.17 6.12
C LYS A 59 -10.90 -9.46 4.77
N ALA A 60 -12.23 -9.50 4.73
CA ALA A 60 -13.03 -9.53 3.50
C ALA A 60 -13.00 -8.21 2.70
N ALA A 61 -12.48 -7.10 3.23
CA ALA A 61 -12.37 -5.84 2.51
C ALA A 61 -11.33 -5.88 1.36
N SER A 62 -11.68 -5.26 0.24
CA SER A 62 -10.78 -5.12 -0.92
C SER A 62 -9.49 -4.39 -0.54
N ILE A 63 -8.42 -4.62 -1.33
CA ILE A 63 -7.16 -3.87 -1.16
C ILE A 63 -7.41 -2.37 -1.36
N SER A 64 -8.28 -1.97 -2.31
CA SER A 64 -8.61 -0.55 -2.55
C SER A 64 -9.15 0.13 -1.31
N ARG A 65 -10.11 -0.50 -0.64
CA ARG A 65 -10.73 0.01 0.58
C ARG A 65 -9.74 0.14 1.72
N ARG A 66 -8.92 -0.89 1.93
CA ARG A 66 -7.88 -0.90 2.96
C ARG A 66 -6.83 0.19 2.72
N THR A 67 -6.43 0.38 1.47
CA THR A 67 -5.49 1.43 1.06
C THR A 67 -6.03 2.82 1.33
N VAL A 68 -7.26 3.13 0.92
CA VAL A 68 -7.89 4.43 1.20
C VAL A 68 -8.05 4.65 2.69
N PHE A 69 -8.52 3.63 3.43
CA PHE A 69 -8.66 3.74 4.88
C PHE A 69 -7.33 4.08 5.58
N LEU A 70 -6.26 3.34 5.26
CA LEU A 70 -4.96 3.53 5.89
C LEU A 70 -4.38 4.90 5.55
N HIS A 71 -4.52 5.34 4.31
CA HIS A 71 -4.09 6.68 3.89
C HIS A 71 -4.80 7.77 4.72
N ASP A 72 -6.13 7.74 4.76
CA ASP A 72 -6.93 8.73 5.49
C ASP A 72 -6.70 8.66 7.00
N TYR A 73 -6.44 7.47 7.52
CA TYR A 73 -6.05 7.29 8.91
C TYR A 73 -4.69 7.94 9.20
N MET A 74 -3.69 7.76 8.33
CA MET A 74 -2.37 8.39 8.49
C MET A 74 -2.45 9.91 8.41
N ALA A 75 -3.16 10.46 7.43
CA ALA A 75 -3.35 11.90 7.29
C ALA A 75 -4.00 12.52 8.55
N ARG A 76 -4.99 11.84 9.16
CA ARG A 76 -5.61 12.29 10.42
C ARG A 76 -4.68 12.17 11.62
N LYS A 77 -3.85 11.12 11.68
CA LYS A 77 -2.91 10.89 12.78
C LYS A 77 -1.69 11.81 12.72
N ARG A 78 -1.34 12.28 11.53
CA ARG A 78 -0.18 13.13 11.28
C ARG A 78 -0.58 14.36 10.46
N PRO A 79 -1.22 15.36 11.09
CA PRO A 79 -1.64 16.58 10.41
C PRO A 79 -0.49 17.29 9.69
N GLU A 80 0.75 17.13 10.16
CA GLU A 80 1.95 17.72 9.59
C GLU A 80 2.29 17.23 8.17
N ILE A 81 1.76 16.07 7.76
CA ILE A 81 1.91 15.52 6.40
C ILE A 81 0.57 15.42 5.66
N ALA A 82 -0.53 15.90 6.25
CA ALA A 82 -1.86 15.76 5.65
C ALA A 82 -1.99 16.53 4.32
N ASP A 83 -1.31 17.67 4.21
CA ASP A 83 -1.28 18.50 3.00
C ASP A 83 -0.17 18.09 2.02
N ASP A 84 0.59 17.01 2.33
CA ASP A 84 1.59 16.42 1.44
C ASP A 84 1.16 15.00 1.04
N PRO A 85 0.48 14.85 -0.12
CA PRO A 85 0.02 13.55 -0.59
C PRO A 85 1.14 12.52 -0.76
N ALA A 86 2.35 12.96 -1.13
CA ALA A 86 3.47 12.04 -1.30
C ALA A 86 3.97 11.51 0.05
N ALA A 87 4.08 12.38 1.05
CA ALA A 87 4.43 11.97 2.41
C ALA A 87 3.36 11.08 3.05
N ALA A 88 2.07 11.39 2.86
CA ALA A 88 0.97 10.57 3.34
C ALA A 88 0.98 9.17 2.68
N CYS A 89 1.21 9.09 1.37
CA CYS A 89 1.35 7.82 0.65
C CYS A 89 2.55 7.01 1.15
N ALA A 90 3.70 7.67 1.37
CA ALA A 90 4.92 7.02 1.85
C ALA A 90 4.73 6.31 3.21
N GLU A 91 3.88 6.84 4.09
CA GLU A 91 3.55 6.16 5.36
C GLU A 91 2.86 4.82 5.16
N THR A 92 2.15 4.62 4.05
CA THR A 92 1.42 3.36 3.77
C THR A 92 2.18 2.40 2.87
N GLY A 93 3.35 2.80 2.36
CA GLY A 93 4.13 2.02 1.39
C GLY A 93 3.61 2.12 -0.05
N TYR A 94 2.60 2.94 -0.30
CA TYR A 94 2.09 3.19 -1.65
C TYR A 94 2.83 4.33 -2.34
N PRO A 95 3.19 4.18 -3.63
CA PRO A 95 3.49 5.30 -4.50
C PRO A 95 2.22 6.12 -4.79
N PRO A 96 2.31 7.46 -4.98
CA PRO A 96 1.15 8.33 -5.19
C PRO A 96 0.25 7.92 -6.37
N ASP A 97 0.84 7.49 -7.49
CA ASP A 97 0.07 7.08 -8.68
C ASP A 97 -0.71 5.79 -8.43
N ALA A 98 -0.09 4.80 -7.76
CA ALA A 98 -0.77 3.57 -7.36
C ALA A 98 -1.88 3.86 -6.35
N TYR A 99 -1.64 4.74 -5.38
CA TYR A 99 -2.67 5.16 -4.44
C TYR A 99 -3.86 5.80 -5.16
N SER A 100 -3.58 6.73 -6.09
CA SER A 100 -4.61 7.43 -6.86
C SER A 100 -5.47 6.46 -7.69
N ALA A 101 -4.86 5.43 -8.27
CA ALA A 101 -5.58 4.38 -8.97
C ALA A 101 -6.48 3.57 -8.01
N MET A 102 -5.98 3.18 -6.84
CA MET A 102 -6.76 2.46 -5.83
C MET A 102 -7.93 3.29 -5.29
N ALA A 103 -7.70 4.58 -5.02
CA ALA A 103 -8.76 5.51 -4.62
C ALA A 103 -9.82 5.67 -5.72
N GLY A 104 -9.40 5.71 -6.99
CA GLY A 104 -10.30 5.73 -8.13
C GLY A 104 -11.16 4.46 -8.26
N ILE A 105 -10.58 3.29 -7.99
CA ILE A 105 -11.31 2.00 -7.94
C ILE A 105 -12.34 2.02 -6.81
N GLU A 106 -11.90 2.36 -5.59
CA GLU A 106 -12.79 2.39 -4.42
C GLU A 106 -13.97 3.34 -4.63
N ALA A 107 -13.73 4.53 -5.19
CA ALA A 107 -14.79 5.49 -5.48
C ALA A 107 -15.80 4.99 -6.54
N ARG A 108 -15.43 4.04 -7.40
CA ARG A 108 -16.35 3.38 -8.35
C ARG A 108 -17.15 2.28 -7.65
N ASP A 109 -16.51 1.49 -6.80
CA ASP A 109 -17.16 0.41 -6.07
C ASP A 109 -18.20 0.91 -5.05
N ILE A 110 -17.90 2.01 -4.35
CA ILE A 110 -18.87 2.69 -3.47
C ILE A 110 -20.11 3.13 -4.24
N ARG A 111 -19.94 3.70 -5.43
CA ARG A 111 -21.06 4.12 -6.29
C ARG A 111 -21.93 2.93 -6.71
N LYS A 112 -21.30 1.86 -7.20
CA LYS A 112 -22.01 0.64 -7.61
C LYS A 112 -22.81 0.02 -6.47
N THR A 113 -22.25 0.00 -5.27
CA THR A 113 -22.91 -0.54 -4.07
C THR A 113 -24.16 0.28 -3.72
N ARG A 114 -24.04 1.61 -3.69
CA ARG A 114 -25.16 2.52 -3.41
C ARG A 114 -26.27 2.42 -4.46
N ASP A 115 -25.92 2.42 -5.73
CA ASP A 115 -26.90 2.32 -6.83
C ASP A 115 -27.65 0.96 -6.80
N SER A 116 -26.98 -0.10 -6.32
CA SER A 116 -27.59 -1.43 -6.17
C SER A 116 -28.57 -1.48 -5.00
N GLU A 117 -28.25 -0.82 -3.87
CA GLU A 117 -29.16 -0.71 -2.72
C GLU A 117 -30.39 0.15 -3.04
N GLU A 118 -30.22 1.26 -3.75
CA GLU A 118 -31.33 2.12 -4.21
C GLU A 118 -32.23 1.41 -5.22
N GLY A 119 -31.68 0.53 -6.06
CA GLY A 119 -32.43 -0.30 -7.00
C GLY A 119 -33.20 -1.45 -6.34
N ALA A 120 -32.75 -1.97 -5.20
CA ALA A 120 -33.41 -3.04 -4.46
C ALA A 120 -34.60 -2.55 -3.60
N LEU A 121 -34.72 -1.23 -3.40
CA LEU A 121 -35.79 -0.57 -2.64
C LEU A 121 -36.97 -0.09 -3.53
N ARG A 122 -36.97 -0.44 -4.82
CA ARG A 122 -38.03 -0.14 -5.80
C ARG A 122 -38.72 -1.41 -6.28
#